data_AF-A0A127EHY9-F1
#
_entry.id   AF-A0A127EHY9-F1
#
_cell.length_a   1.000
_cell.length_b   1.000
_cell.length_c   1.000
_cell.angle_alpha   90.00
_cell.angle_beta   90.00
_cell.angle_gamma   90.00
#
_symmetry.space_group_name_H-M   'P 1'
#
loop_
_entity.id
_entity.type
_entity.pdbx_description
1 polymer ?
#
loop_
_entity_poly.entity_id
_entity_poly.type
_entity_poly.pdbx_seq_one_letter_code
_entity_poly.pdbx_strand_id
1 'polypeptide(L)'
;MRDLVFILNNIDNDKKVTLNINSYNSLLLYLEQLNDKKVKEKYNYITIIGIEEIYKYCRKTLENSYNDNVENEIVNNMADNIINIIDNLGYEITYHNLEKGC
;
A
#
# COMPACT_ATOMS: atom_id res chain seq x y z
N MET A 1 1.55 -0.70 16.87
CA MET A 1 1.01 -1.27 15.62
C MET A 1 2.11 -1.11 14.58
N ARG A 2 2.38 -2.11 13.75
CA ARG A 2 3.34 -1.94 12.66
C ARG A 2 2.53 -1.48 11.45
N ASP A 3 2.87 -0.34 10.88
CA ASP A 3 2.03 0.35 9.90
C ASP A 3 2.55 0.13 8.47
N LEU A 4 1.65 0.10 7.50
CA LEU A 4 2.00 0.14 6.08
C LEU A 4 2.48 1.55 5.75
N VAL A 5 3.68 1.68 5.21
CA VAL A 5 4.28 2.99 4.91
C VAL A 5 4.77 3.04 3.48
N PHE A 6 4.36 4.07 2.74
CA PHE A 6 4.92 4.37 1.43
C PHE A 6 5.85 5.58 1.55
N ILE A 7 7.06 5.47 1.00
CA ILE A 7 8.04 6.55 0.95
C ILE A 7 8.28 6.89 -0.51
N LEU A 8 7.75 8.03 -0.95
CA LEU A 8 7.97 8.56 -2.29
C LEU A 8 9.25 9.39 -2.32
N ASN A 9 10.10 9.14 -3.31
CA ASN A 9 11.36 9.86 -3.49
C ASN A 9 11.22 10.83 -4.66
N ASN A 10 11.48 12.11 -4.40
CA ASN A 10 11.32 13.16 -5.39
C ASN A 10 12.43 13.05 -6.46
N ILE A 11 12.06 13.27 -7.72
CA ILE A 11 13.00 13.14 -8.84
C ILE A 11 14.01 14.28 -8.85
N ASP A 12 13.56 15.49 -8.50
CA ASP A 12 14.35 16.71 -8.65
C ASP A 12 15.27 16.99 -7.44
N ASN A 13 15.02 16.34 -6.30
CA ASN A 13 15.78 16.55 -5.07
C ASN A 13 15.64 15.36 -4.11
N ASP A 14 16.57 15.24 -3.15
CA ASP A 14 16.58 14.14 -2.16
C ASP A 14 15.46 14.20 -1.11
N LYS A 15 14.42 15.03 -1.29
CA LYS A 15 13.28 15.06 -0.36
C LYS A 15 12.43 13.81 -0.54
N LYS A 16 11.92 13.34 0.60
CA LYS A 16 11.05 12.18 0.69
C LYS A 16 9.71 12.60 1.26
N VAL A 17 8.64 11.98 0.75
CA VAL A 17 7.30 12.08 1.33
C VAL A 17 6.92 10.72 1.88
N THR A 18 6.52 10.70 3.15
CA THR A 18 6.10 9.48 3.83
C THR A 18 4.57 9.49 3.97
N LEU A 19 3.91 8.48 3.42
CA LEU A 19 2.49 8.23 3.58
C LEU A 19 2.30 7.07 4.56
N ASN A 20 1.67 7.36 5.69
CA ASN A 20 1.30 6.33 6.67
C ASN A 20 -0.11 5.84 6.33
N ILE A 21 -0.20 4.58 5.97
CA ILE A 21 -1.45 3.93 5.56
C ILE A 21 -1.93 3.13 6.77
N ASN A 22 -3.11 3.48 7.28
CA ASN A 22 -3.66 2.91 8.52
C ASN A 22 -4.99 2.19 8.32
N SER A 23 -5.51 2.21 7.09
CA SER A 23 -6.80 1.62 6.73
C SER A 23 -6.88 1.31 5.24
N TYR A 24 -7.81 0.43 4.89
CA TYR A 24 -8.14 0.11 3.51
C TYR A 24 -8.54 1.36 2.68
N ASN A 25 -9.36 2.24 3.25
CA ASN A 25 -9.79 3.46 2.55
C ASN A 25 -8.62 4.42 2.30
N SER A 26 -7.71 4.59 3.27
CA SER A 26 -6.50 5.39 3.06
C SER A 26 -5.59 4.80 1.99
N LEU A 27 -5.49 3.46 1.93
CA LEU A 27 -4.73 2.76 0.89
C LEU A 27 -5.29 3.10 -0.49
N LEU A 28 -6.61 2.93 -0.70
CA LEU A 28 -7.25 3.25 -1.98
C LEU A 28 -7.06 4.72 -2.39
N LEU A 29 -7.26 5.65 -1.45
CA LEU A 29 -7.09 7.08 -1.71
C LEU A 29 -5.66 7.41 -2.17
N TYR A 30 -4.65 6.84 -1.52
CA TYR A 30 -3.27 7.08 -1.91
C TYR A 30 -2.91 6.40 -3.23
N LEU A 31 -3.45 5.21 -3.53
CA LEU A 31 -3.26 4.57 -4.84
C LEU A 31 -3.85 5.42 -5.97
N GLU A 32 -5.02 6.02 -5.76
CA GLU A 32 -5.62 6.96 -6.72
C GLU A 32 -4.71 8.18 -6.94
N GLN A 33 -4.20 8.79 -5.86
CA GLN A 33 -3.27 9.92 -5.94
C GLN A 33 -1.96 9.56 -6.65
N LEU A 34 -1.42 8.37 -6.36
CA LEU A 34 -0.21 7.87 -7.03
C LEU A 34 -0.44 7.61 -8.52
N ASN A 35 -1.67 7.39 -8.95
CA ASN A 35 -1.96 7.25 -10.35
C ASN A 35 -2.10 8.61 -11.08
N ASP A 36 -2.19 9.73 -10.36
CA ASP A 36 -2.26 11.07 -10.94
C ASP A 36 -0.96 11.41 -11.69
N LYS A 37 -1.12 11.92 -12.92
CA LYS A 37 -0.01 12.29 -13.79
C LYS A 37 0.97 13.26 -13.14
N LYS A 38 0.48 14.27 -12.41
CA LYS A 38 1.32 15.29 -11.75
C LYS A 38 2.14 14.70 -10.61
N VAL A 39 1.69 13.59 -10.02
CA VAL A 39 2.43 12.88 -8.97
C VAL A 39 3.55 12.06 -9.61
N LYS A 40 3.24 11.34 -10.70
CA LYS A 40 4.25 10.59 -11.50
C LYS A 40 5.34 11.48 -12.10
N GLU A 41 5.03 12.73 -12.41
CA GLU A 41 6.03 13.71 -12.86
C GLU A 41 7.00 14.16 -11.75
N LYS A 42 6.64 13.96 -10.47
CA LYS A 42 7.42 14.42 -9.30
C LYS A 42 8.16 13.30 -8.60
N TYR A 43 7.67 12.07 -8.69
CA TYR A 43 8.20 10.91 -8.00
C TYR A 43 8.29 9.76 -9.00
N ASN A 44 9.44 9.09 -9.07
CA ASN A 44 9.62 7.91 -9.93
C ASN A 44 9.91 6.63 -9.12
N TYR A 45 10.23 6.77 -7.83
CA TYR A 45 10.64 5.67 -6.98
C TYR A 45 9.85 5.67 -5.66
N ILE A 46 9.29 4.51 -5.31
CA ILE A 46 8.51 4.29 -4.09
C ILE A 46 9.12 3.14 -3.30
N THR A 47 9.38 3.39 -2.01
CA THR A 47 9.71 2.34 -1.06
C THR A 47 8.46 1.99 -0.26
N ILE A 48 8.09 0.71 -0.21
CA ILE A 48 6.92 0.21 0.52
C ILE A 48 7.40 -0.66 1.68
N ILE A 49 7.01 -0.28 2.90
CA ILE A 49 7.33 -1.00 4.14
C ILE A 49 6.06 -1.62 4.68
N GLY A 50 6.09 -2.92 4.97
CA GLY A 50 5.00 -3.64 5.62
C GLY A 50 3.84 -4.01 4.71
N ILE A 51 4.15 -4.46 3.49
CA ILE A 51 3.17 -4.87 2.48
C ILE A 51 2.15 -5.90 2.99
N GLU A 52 2.53 -6.73 3.97
CA GLU A 52 1.67 -7.71 4.63
C GLU A 52 0.46 -7.10 5.35
N GLU A 53 0.52 -5.82 5.72
CA GLU A 53 -0.61 -5.11 6.35
C GLU A 53 -1.79 -4.94 5.39
N ILE A 54 -1.56 -5.00 4.06
CA ILE A 54 -2.65 -4.96 3.06
C ILE A 54 -3.65 -6.09 3.30
N TYR A 55 -3.18 -7.31 3.60
CA TYR A 55 -4.05 -8.46 3.90
C TYR A 55 -4.92 -8.20 5.13
N LYS A 56 -4.35 -7.56 6.17
CA LYS A 56 -5.11 -7.20 7.38
C LYS A 56 -6.16 -6.13 7.10
N TYR A 57 -5.85 -5.15 6.25
CA TYR A 57 -6.82 -4.13 5.85
C TYR A 57 -7.96 -4.74 5.02
N CYS A 58 -7.65 -5.62 4.07
CA CYS A 58 -8.65 -6.34 3.27
C CYS A 58 -9.57 -7.17 4.18
N ARG A 59 -8.99 -7.97 5.09
CA ARG A 59 -9.74 -8.78 6.05
C ARG A 59 -10.71 -7.93 6.88
N LYS A 60 -10.22 -6.88 7.53
CA LYS A 60 -11.07 -5.99 8.35
C LYS A 60 -12.22 -5.38 7.55
N THR A 61 -11.96 -4.94 6.32
CA THR A 61 -13.00 -4.36 5.45
C THR A 61 -14.07 -5.39 5.08
N LEU A 62 -13.66 -6.61 4.73
CA LEU A 62 -14.59 -7.67 4.35
C LEU A 62 -15.40 -8.15 5.56
N GLU A 63 -14.76 -8.39 6.71
CA GLU A 63 -15.43 -8.81 7.95
C GLU A 63 -16.47 -7.78 8.42
N ASN A 64 -16.15 -6.48 8.33
CA ASN A 64 -17.10 -5.41 8.61
C ASN A 64 -18.27 -5.35 7.61
N SER A 65 -18.08 -5.84 6.38
CA SER A 65 -19.10 -5.82 5.33
C SER A 65 -20.03 -7.03 5.41
N TYR A 66 -19.50 -8.21 5.79
CA TYR A 66 -20.25 -9.46 5.91
C TYR A 66 -20.80 -9.71 7.33
N ASN A 67 -20.34 -8.95 8.34
CA ASN A 67 -20.61 -9.21 9.76
C ASN A 67 -20.25 -10.65 10.20
N ASP A 68 -19.24 -11.24 9.56
CA ASP A 68 -18.78 -12.61 9.81
C ASP A 68 -17.30 -12.76 9.46
N ASN A 69 -16.68 -13.84 9.92
CA ASN A 69 -15.33 -14.24 9.56
C ASN A 69 -15.25 -14.56 8.07
N VAL A 70 -14.27 -13.97 7.40
CA VAL A 70 -14.10 -14.13 5.95
C VAL A 70 -13.02 -15.17 5.65
N GLU A 71 -13.31 -16.03 4.68
CA GLU A 71 -12.37 -17.05 4.20
C GLU A 71 -11.07 -16.43 3.71
N ASN A 72 -9.95 -17.11 3.99
CA ASN A 72 -8.62 -16.62 3.62
C ASN A 72 -8.47 -16.41 2.11
N GLU A 73 -9.11 -17.23 1.28
CA GLU A 73 -9.03 -17.12 -0.18
C GLU A 73 -9.61 -15.78 -0.68
N ILE A 74 -10.74 -15.34 -0.14
CA ILE A 74 -11.37 -14.06 -0.49
C ILE A 74 -10.46 -12.90 -0.09
N VAL A 75 -9.89 -12.95 1.11
CA VAL A 75 -8.94 -11.94 1.61
C VAL A 75 -7.70 -11.87 0.73
N ASN A 76 -7.12 -13.02 0.39
CA ASN A 76 -5.91 -13.09 -0.43
C ASN A 76 -6.17 -12.55 -1.84
N ASN A 77 -7.26 -12.96 -2.49
CA ASN A 77 -7.63 -12.45 -3.81
C ASN A 77 -7.78 -10.92 -3.83
N MET A 78 -8.36 -10.35 -2.76
CA MET A 78 -8.51 -8.91 -2.62
C MET A 78 -7.15 -8.21 -2.43
N ALA A 79 -6.29 -8.74 -1.57
CA ALA A 79 -4.96 -8.17 -1.31
C ALA A 79 -4.05 -8.28 -2.53
N ASP A 80 -4.02 -9.42 -3.21
CA ASP A 80 -3.21 -9.67 -4.40
C ASP A 80 -3.61 -8.74 -5.54
N ASN A 81 -4.91 -8.44 -5.69
CA ASN A 81 -5.38 -7.44 -6.64
C ASN A 81 -4.83 -6.03 -6.33
N ILE A 82 -4.71 -5.66 -5.06
CA ILE A 82 -4.15 -4.36 -4.66
C ILE A 82 -2.64 -4.32 -4.92
N ILE A 83 -1.93 -5.41 -4.61
CA ILE A 83 -0.49 -5.52 -4.89
C ILE A 83 -0.25 -5.43 -6.40
N ASN A 84 -1.08 -6.09 -7.21
CA ASN A 84 -1.03 -5.95 -8.66
C ASN A 84 -1.27 -4.50 -9.12
N ILE A 85 -2.20 -3.76 -8.51
CA ILE A 85 -2.40 -2.34 -8.81
C ILE A 85 -1.12 -1.56 -8.50
N ILE A 86 -0.51 -1.79 -7.33
CA ILE A 86 0.74 -1.14 -6.90
C ILE A 86 1.85 -1.39 -7.92
N ASP A 87 2.09 -2.64 -8.29
CA ASP A 87 3.13 -3.02 -9.25
C ASP A 87 2.93 -2.37 -10.63
N ASN A 88 1.67 -2.10 -11.00
CA ASN A 88 1.32 -1.48 -12.28
C ASN A 88 1.18 0.05 -12.21
N LEU A 89 1.52 0.71 -11.09
CA LEU A 89 1.47 2.17 -11.00
C LEU A 89 2.50 2.87 -11.90
N GLY A 90 3.55 2.16 -12.35
CA GLY A 90 4.59 2.69 -13.24
C GLY A 90 5.72 3.43 -12.51
N TYR A 91 5.90 3.16 -11.22
CA TYR A 91 7.07 3.59 -10.43
C TYR A 91 8.08 2.44 -10.37
N GLU A 92 9.34 2.76 -10.10
CA GLU A 92 10.28 1.78 -9.57
C GLU A 92 9.96 1.54 -8.08
N ILE A 93 9.73 0.28 -7.69
CA ILE A 93 9.22 -0.07 -6.36
C ILE A 93 10.19 -1.00 -5.65
N THR A 94 10.48 -0.69 -4.38
CA THR A 94 11.21 -1.60 -3.48
C THR A 94 10.36 -1.94 -2.27
N TYR A 95 10.27 -3.23 -1.97
CA TYR A 95 9.53 -3.77 -0.83
C TYR A 95 10.47 -4.09 0.34
N HIS A 96 10.09 -3.65 1.54
CA HIS A 96 10.70 -4.09 2.80
C HIS A 96 9.63 -4.70 3.70
N ASN A 97 9.93 -5.90 4.20
CA ASN A 97 9.12 -6.51 5.24
C ASN A 97 9.27 -5.73 6.54
N LEU A 98 8.26 -5.76 7.40
CA LEU A 98 8.42 -5.28 8.75
C LEU A 98 9.44 -6.17 9.45
N GLU A 99 10.66 -5.69 9.64
CA GLU A 99 11.67 -6.42 10.39
C GLU A 99 11.05 -6.91 11.69
N LYS A 100 11.08 -8.23 11.91
CA LYS A 100 10.78 -8.79 13.22
C LYS A 100 11.89 -8.28 14.13
N GLY A 101 11.64 -7.15 14.82
CA GLY A 101 12.52 -6.68 15.88
C GLY A 101 12.90 -7.88 16.76
N CYS A 102 14.20 -8.12 16.87
CA CYS A 102 14.79 -9.18 17.68
C CYS A 102 14.43 -9.01 19.16
#